data_AF-A0A8T7AIV5-F1
#
_entry.id   AF-A0A8T7AIV5-F1
#
_cell.length_a   1.000
_cell.length_b   1.000
_cell.length_c   1.000
_cell.angle_alpha   90.00
_cell.angle_beta   90.00
_cell.angle_gamma   90.00
#
_symmetry.space_group_name_H-M   'P 1'
#
loop_
_entity.id
_entity.type
_entity.pdbx_description
1 polymer ?
#
loop_
_entity_poly.entity_id
_entity_poly.type
_entity_poly.pdbx_seq_one_letter_code
_entity_poly.pdbx_strand_id
1 'polypeptide(L)'
;MLRKVEKHLDRLMDWLGNIAAAMLLILVLIIAWNVIARYVFSSSSLGLEELSWHLYAATFLLGIPFALKSGSHVRVDLFYENFKPRTQALIDLIGSVLFLIPTCLV
;
A
#
# COMPACT_ATOMS: atom_id res chain seq x y z
N MET A 1 -9.75 17.93 20.24
CA MET A 1 -8.50 18.15 19.46
C MET A 1 -8.13 16.90 18.66
N LEU A 2 -8.02 15.73 19.30
CA LEU A 2 -7.64 14.45 18.66
C LEU A 2 -8.52 14.05 17.46
N ARG A 3 -9.85 14.13 17.58
CA ARG A 3 -10.79 13.84 16.46
C ARG A 3 -10.62 14.74 15.22
N LYS A 4 -10.04 15.94 15.39
CA LYS A 4 -9.81 16.86 14.26
C LYS A 4 -8.55 16.44 13.49
N VAL A 5 -7.52 15.99 14.21
CA VAL A 5 -6.28 15.43 13.65
C VAL A 5 -6.56 14.11 12.94
N GLU A 6 -7.34 13.23 13.57
CA GLU A 6 -7.82 11.97 12.98
C GLU A 6 -8.47 12.20 11.60
N LYS A 7 -9.47 13.10 11.51
CA LYS A 7 -10.13 13.42 10.24
C LYS A 7 -9.22 14.06 9.17
N HIS A 8 -8.11 14.66 9.56
CA HIS A 8 -7.14 15.18 8.62
C HIS A 8 -6.23 14.06 8.10
N LEU A 9 -5.77 13.18 9.00
CA LEU A 9 -5.01 11.99 8.63
C LEU A 9 -5.84 11.05 7.75
N ASP A 10 -7.11 10.81 8.10
CA ASP A 10 -8.01 9.97 7.31
C ASP A 10 -8.15 10.48 5.87
N ARG A 11 -8.32 11.79 5.69
CA ARG A 11 -8.42 12.41 4.37
C ARG A 11 -7.11 12.32 3.60
N LEU A 12 -5.98 12.49 4.28
CA LEU A 12 -4.67 12.32 3.66
C LEU A 12 -4.48 10.88 3.19
N MET A 13 -4.82 9.90 4.03
CA MET A 13 -4.76 8.47 3.71
C MET A 13 -5.65 8.12 2.51
N ASP A 14 -6.88 8.64 2.45
CA ASP A 14 -7.78 8.42 1.31
C ASP A 14 -7.23 9.05 0.02
N TRP A 15 -6.66 10.25 0.12
CA TRP A 15 -6.07 10.93 -1.02
C TRP A 15 -4.84 10.19 -1.56
N LEU A 16 -3.95 9.73 -0.67
CA LEU A 16 -2.82 8.88 -1.03
C LEU A 16 -3.27 7.55 -1.66
N GLY A 17 -4.32 6.93 -1.12
CA GLY A 17 -4.93 5.72 -1.68
C GLY A 17 -5.45 5.93 -3.11
N ASN A 18 -6.11 7.07 -3.38
CA ASN A 18 -6.58 7.41 -4.73
C ASN A 18 -5.43 7.65 -5.72
N ILE A 19 -4.34 8.28 -5.28
CA ILE A 19 -3.13 8.44 -6.09
C ILE A 19 -2.52 7.08 -6.40
N ALA A 20 -2.36 6.22 -5.39
CA ALA A 20 -1.85 4.88 -5.56
C ALA A 20 -2.72 4.07 -6.54
N ALA A 21 -4.05 4.17 -6.44
CA ALA A 21 -4.97 3.51 -7.39
C ALA A 21 -4.77 4.01 -8.83
N ALA A 22 -4.59 5.32 -9.04
CA ALA A 22 -4.30 5.86 -10.36
C ALA A 22 -2.93 5.38 -10.90
N MET A 23 -1.90 5.35 -10.05
CA MET A 23 -0.57 4.83 -10.41
C MET A 23 -0.61 3.34 -10.75
N LEU A 24 -1.42 2.56 -10.03
CA LEU A 24 -1.63 1.14 -10.30
C LEU A 24 -2.24 0.91 -11.69
N LEU A 25 -3.23 1.72 -12.09
CA LEU A 25 -3.80 1.65 -13.43
C LEU A 25 -2.74 1.94 -14.51
N ILE A 26 -1.93 2.97 -14.31
CA ILE A 26 -0.83 3.32 -15.23
C ILE A 26 0.19 2.16 -15.31
N LEU A 27 0.55 1.56 -14.17
CA LEU A 27 1.45 0.42 -14.11
C LEU A 27 0.92 -0.76 -14.92
N VAL A 28 -0.35 -1.12 -14.76
CA VAL A 28 -0.98 -2.21 -15.52
C VAL A 28 -0.92 -1.94 -17.03
N LEU A 29 -1.19 -0.71 -17.46
CA LEU A 29 -1.09 -0.32 -18.87
C LEU A 29 0.34 -0.44 -19.42
N ILE A 30 1.34 -0.01 -18.65
CA ILE A 30 2.75 -0.13 -19.03
C ILE A 30 3.15 -1.59 -19.18
N ILE A 31 2.78 -2.45 -18.22
CA ILE A 31 3.09 -3.88 -18.27
C ILE A 31 2.39 -4.53 -19.47
N ALA A 32 1.10 -4.26 -19.67
CA ALA A 32 0.34 -4.79 -20.80
C ALA A 32 0.97 -4.37 -22.13
N TRP A 33 1.35 -3.10 -22.28
CA TRP A 33 2.04 -2.62 -23.46
C TRP A 33 3.38 -3.31 -23.68
N ASN A 34 4.20 -3.45 -22.63
CA ASN A 34 5.51 -4.11 -22.73
C ASN A 34 5.38 -5.59 -23.13
N VAL A 35 4.34 -6.28 -22.64
CA VAL A 35 4.00 -7.65 -23.04
C VAL A 35 3.60 -7.71 -24.52
N ILE A 36 2.70 -6.84 -24.97
CA ILE A 36 2.29 -6.78 -26.38
C ILE A 36 3.48 -6.47 -27.29
N ALA A 37 4.30 -5.47 -26.94
CA ALA A 37 5.50 -5.10 -27.66
C ALA A 37 6.45 -6.30 -27.83
N ARG A 38 6.65 -7.07 -26.75
CA ARG A 38 7.55 -8.22 -26.73
C ARG A 38 7.08 -9.36 -27.63
N TYR A 39 5.80 -9.70 -27.59
CA TYR A 39 5.27 -10.87 -28.31
C TYR A 39 4.82 -10.56 -29.74
N VAL A 40 4.29 -9.36 -30.00
CA VAL A 40 3.77 -8.98 -31.33
C VAL A 40 4.86 -8.30 -32.17
N PHE A 41 5.65 -7.44 -31.55
CA PHE A 41 6.65 -6.62 -32.23
C PHE A 41 8.09 -7.10 -32.01
N SER A 42 8.29 -8.21 -31.27
CA SER A 42 9.62 -8.73 -30.88
C SER A 42 10.54 -7.66 -30.26
N SER A 43 9.95 -6.65 -29.63
CA SER A 43 10.65 -5.48 -29.08
C SER A 43 10.27 -5.30 -27.62
N SER A 44 11.26 -5.13 -26.75
CA SER A 44 11.05 -4.88 -25.33
C SER A 44 11.90 -3.69 -24.89
N SER A 45 11.32 -2.81 -24.08
CA SER A 45 12.01 -1.61 -23.60
C SER A 45 12.47 -1.80 -22.17
N LEU A 46 13.80 -1.81 -21.96
CA LEU A 46 14.41 -1.81 -20.63
C LEU A 46 13.91 -0.61 -19.79
N GLY A 47 13.72 0.55 -20.42
CA GLY A 47 13.23 1.74 -19.73
C GLY A 47 11.79 1.60 -19.20
N LEU A 48 10.91 0.89 -19.93
CA LEU A 48 9.56 0.61 -19.45
C LEU A 48 9.56 -0.42 -18.32
N GLU A 49 10.51 -1.37 -18.37
CA GLU A 49 10.67 -2.37 -17.32
C GLU A 49 11.14 -1.73 -16.01
N GLU A 50 12.19 -0.90 -16.07
CA GLU A 50 12.66 -0.09 -14.95
C GLU A 50 11.54 0.80 -14.38
N LEU A 51 10.84 1.53 -15.25
CA LEU A 51 9.73 2.39 -14.83
C LEU A 51 8.62 1.61 -14.11
N SER A 52 8.33 0.38 -14.56
CA SER A 52 7.30 -0.46 -13.94
C SER A 52 7.66 -0.83 -12.50
N TRP A 53 8.94 -1.14 -12.22
CA TRP A 53 9.38 -1.47 -10.86
C TRP A 53 9.31 -0.26 -9.93
N HIS A 54 9.67 0.92 -10.42
CA HIS A 54 9.59 2.17 -9.67
C HIS A 54 8.12 2.55 -9.37
N LEU A 55 7.24 2.43 -10.37
CA LEU A 55 5.81 2.68 -10.18
C LEU A 55 5.18 1.68 -9.22
N TYR A 56 5.58 0.42 -9.27
CA TYR A 56 5.13 -0.61 -8.34
C TYR A 56 5.52 -0.24 -6.89
N ALA A 57 6.79 0.08 -6.65
CA ALA A 57 7.27 0.47 -5.33
C ALA A 57 6.55 1.73 -4.80
N ALA A 58 6.39 2.75 -5.64
CA ALA A 58 5.69 3.97 -5.27
C ALA A 58 4.20 3.72 -4.96
N THR A 59 3.53 2.92 -5.78
CA THR A 59 2.12 2.53 -5.57
C THR A 59 1.94 1.82 -4.24
N PHE A 60 2.82 0.87 -3.92
CA PHE A 60 2.77 0.14 -2.66
C PHE A 60 2.97 1.08 -1.46
N LEU A 61 4.02 1.91 -1.50
CA LEU A 61 4.37 2.82 -0.41
C LEU A 61 3.29 3.86 -0.12
N LEU A 62 2.65 4.39 -1.17
CA LEU A 62 1.54 5.33 -1.04
C LEU A 62 0.21 4.66 -0.66
N GLY A 63 0.02 3.38 -1.02
CA GLY A 63 -1.21 2.61 -0.76
C GLY A 63 -1.28 1.97 0.63
N ILE A 64 -0.14 1.69 1.27
CA ILE A 64 -0.08 1.07 2.61
C ILE A 64 -0.90 1.84 3.67
N PRO A 65 -0.81 3.17 3.80
CA PRO A 65 -1.58 3.91 4.80
C PRO A 65 -3.10 3.73 4.64
N PHE A 66 -3.57 3.66 3.39
CA PHE A 66 -4.97 3.42 3.08
C PHE A 66 -5.40 1.99 3.47
N ALA A 67 -4.58 0.99 3.13
CA ALA A 67 -4.85 -0.41 3.48
C ALA A 67 -4.83 -0.68 5.00
N LEU A 68 -3.95 0.02 5.74
CA LEU A 68 -3.90 -0.02 7.20
C LEU A 68 -5.16 0.61 7.81
N LYS A 69 -5.59 1.76 7.30
CA LYS A 69 -6.82 2.44 7.73
C LYS A 69 -8.06 1.58 7.49
N SER A 70 -8.18 0.93 6.34
CA SER A 70 -9.34 0.09 6.00
C SER A 70 -9.32 -1.28 6.69
N GLY A 71 -8.26 -1.61 7.43
CA GLY A 71 -8.05 -2.92 8.03
C GLY A 71 -7.88 -4.05 7.01
N SER A 72 -7.65 -3.72 5.74
CA SER A 72 -7.51 -4.65 4.62
C SER A 72 -6.09 -5.19 4.47
N HIS A 73 -5.13 -4.69 5.27
CA HIS A 73 -3.82 -5.31 5.37
C HIS A 73 -3.98 -6.74 5.87
N VAL A 74 -3.35 -7.70 5.18
CA VAL A 74 -3.51 -9.13 5.49
C VAL A 74 -3.02 -9.39 6.91
N ARG A 75 -3.94 -9.79 7.77
CA ARG A 75 -3.70 -10.15 9.17
C ARG A 75 -4.20 -11.56 9.43
N VAL A 76 -3.52 -12.27 10.33
CA VAL A 76 -3.91 -13.62 10.75
C VAL A 76 -4.57 -13.50 12.12
N ASP A 77 -5.90 -13.42 12.14
CA ASP A 77 -6.66 -12.96 13.32
C ASP A 77 -7.25 -14.09 14.19
N LEU A 78 -6.63 -15.27 14.24
CA LEU A 78 -7.15 -16.46 14.96
C LEU A 78 -7.45 -16.22 16.45
N PHE A 79 -6.63 -15.43 17.14
CA PHE A 79 -6.81 -15.11 18.56
C PHE A 79 -7.30 -13.68 18.80
N TYR A 80 -7.19 -12.82 17.78
CA TYR A 80 -7.45 -11.38 17.88
C TYR A 80 -8.94 -11.06 18.04
N GLU A 81 -9.81 -11.81 17.36
CA GLU A 81 -11.27 -11.59 17.38
C GLU A 81 -11.90 -11.77 18.78
N ASN A 82 -11.33 -12.63 19.62
CA ASN A 82 -11.87 -12.95 20.95
C ASN A 82 -11.45 -11.94 22.04
N PHE A 83 -10.58 -10.98 21.73
CA PHE A 83 -10.09 -10.01 22.70
C PHE A 83 -11.03 -8.82 22.87
N LYS A 84 -10.94 -8.16 24.03
CA LYS A 84 -11.68 -6.91 24.29
C LYS A 84 -11.16 -5.80 23.35
N PRO A 85 -12.00 -4.81 22.97
CA PRO A 85 -11.60 -3.72 22.07
C PRO A 85 -10.34 -2.95 22.51
N ARG A 86 -10.13 -2.80 23.83
CA ARG A 86 -8.93 -2.16 24.37
C ARG A 86 -7.66 -2.98 24.16
N THR A 87 -7.77 -4.30 24.26
CA THR A 87 -6.64 -5.23 24.06
C THR A 87 -6.30 -5.30 22.58
N GLN A 88 -7.30 -5.33 21.69
CA GLN A 88 -7.14 -5.24 20.24
C GLN A 88 -6.38 -3.96 19.84
N ALA A 89 -6.83 -2.79 20.32
CA ALA A 89 -6.16 -1.52 20.04
C ALA A 89 -4.71 -1.47 20.56
N LEU A 90 -4.44 -2.10 21.71
CA LEU A 90 -3.09 -2.18 22.26
C LEU A 90 -2.17 -3.09 21.43
N ILE A 91 -2.69 -4.25 21.00
CA ILE A 91 -1.96 -5.18 20.12
C ILE A 91 -1.65 -4.49 18.79
N ASP A 92 -2.62 -3.80 18.18
CA ASP A 92 -2.40 -3.07 16.93
C ASP A 92 -1.36 -1.97 17.09
N LEU A 93 -1.42 -1.21 18.18
CA LEU A 93 -0.44 -0.15 18.46
C LEU A 93 0.97 -0.72 18.64
N ILE A 94 1.13 -1.72 19.49
CA ILE A 94 2.45 -2.32 19.79
C ILE A 94 2.98 -3.03 18.54
N GLY A 95 2.16 -3.82 17.86
CA GLY A 95 2.53 -4.51 16.63
C GLY A 95 2.95 -3.52 15.55
N SER A 96 2.18 -2.46 15.35
CA SER A 96 2.54 -1.42 14.37
C SER A 96 3.87 -0.77 14.71
N VAL A 97 4.10 -0.37 15.96
CA VAL A 97 5.37 0.26 16.38
C VAL A 97 6.54 -0.70 16.22
N LEU A 98 6.38 -1.96 16.65
CA LEU A 98 7.47 -2.94 16.71
C LEU A 98 7.82 -3.52 15.33
N PHE A 99 6.87 -3.65 14.42
CA PHE A 99 7.13 -4.19 13.08
C PHE A 99 7.33 -3.10 12.02
N LEU A 100 6.58 -2.00 12.07
CA LEU A 100 6.67 -0.96 11.05
C LEU A 100 7.95 -0.14 11.19
N ILE A 101 8.32 0.30 12.40
CA ILE A 101 9.49 1.18 12.60
C ILE A 101 10.80 0.50 12.17
N PRO A 102 11.13 -0.73 12.60
CA PRO A 102 12.37 -1.38 12.16
C PRO A 102 12.40 -1.63 10.65
N THR A 103 11.26 -1.97 10.05
CA THR A 103 11.16 -2.17 8.59
C THR A 103 11.43 -0.89 7.82
N CYS A 104 11.10 0.28 8.38
CA CYS A 104 11.45 1.56 7.76
C CYS A 104 12.92 1.97 7.93
N LEU A 105 13.65 1.34 8.87
CA LEU A 105 15.05 1.69 9.17
C LEU A 105 16.06 0.85 8.40
N VAL A 106 15.64 -0.26 7.79
CA VAL A 106 16.47 -1.21 7.03
C VAL A 106 16.18 -1.05 5.54
#